data_AF-A0A7C5TNZ4-F1
#
_entry.id   AF-A0A7C5TNZ4-F1
#
_cell.length_a   1.000
_cell.length_b   1.000
_cell.length_c   1.000
_cell.angle_alpha   90.00
_cell.angle_beta   90.00
_cell.angle_gamma   90.00
#
_symmetry.space_group_name_H-M   'P 1'
#
loop_
_entity.id
_entity.type
_entity.pdbx_description
1 polymer ?
#
loop_
_entity_poly.entity_id
_entity_poly.type
_entity_poly.pdbx_seq_one_letter_code
_entity_poly.pdbx_strand_id
1 'polypeptide(L)'
;AGDMVSAKKPSPEVYERAVHALGADPARCVAFEDSAHGVAAARGAGVPVVVTPSRYTRGEDFDGALLVVEHLGEPGSPARVLGGTAAARVGPRCVVDLALLARLLAGADAAAGGAGR
;
A
#
# COMPACT_ATOMS: atom_id res chain seq x y z
N ALA A 1 14.76 -3.69 11.74
CA ALA A 1 13.76 -4.59 11.11
C ALA A 1 14.38 -5.88 10.53
N GLY A 2 15.68 -5.92 10.23
CA GLY A 2 16.31 -7.09 9.58
C GLY A 2 16.55 -8.32 10.47
N ASP A 3 16.51 -8.18 11.80
CA ASP A 3 16.94 -9.26 12.72
C ASP A 3 15.77 -10.15 13.20
N MET A 4 14.54 -9.78 12.84
CA MET A 4 13.32 -10.44 13.28
C MET A 4 12.71 -11.36 12.22
N VAL A 5 13.26 -11.42 11.01
CA VAL A 5 12.77 -12.24 9.89
C VAL A 5 13.92 -13.00 9.24
N SER A 6 13.63 -14.20 8.74
CA SER A 6 14.61 -15.05 8.07
C SER A 6 14.96 -14.56 6.66
N ALA A 7 13.98 -13.97 5.96
CA ALA A 7 14.15 -13.40 4.63
C ALA A 7 13.71 -11.93 4.59
N LYS A 8 14.55 -11.09 3.95
CA LYS A 8 14.27 -9.67 3.73
C LYS A 8 13.33 -9.47 2.53
N LYS A 9 12.73 -8.28 2.43
CA LYS A 9 11.98 -7.82 1.25
C LYS A 9 12.80 -8.13 -0.03
N PRO A 10 12.20 -8.76 -1.06
CA PRO A 10 10.77 -8.80 -1.36
C PRO A 10 10.00 -9.95 -0.71
N SER A 11 10.63 -10.74 0.19
CA SER A 11 9.90 -11.73 0.99
C SER A 11 8.74 -11.08 1.77
N PRO A 12 7.54 -11.71 1.80
CA PRO A 12 6.38 -11.20 2.54
C PRO A 12 6.49 -11.41 4.06
N GLU A 13 7.46 -12.20 4.52
CA GLU A 13 7.56 -12.69 5.92
C GLU A 13 7.42 -11.57 6.96
N VAL A 14 7.97 -10.39 6.70
CA VAL A 14 7.88 -9.25 7.64
C VAL A 14 6.45 -8.77 7.84
N TYR A 15 5.63 -8.77 6.79
CA TYR A 15 4.24 -8.37 6.84
C TYR A 15 3.36 -9.49 7.39
N GLU A 16 3.60 -10.74 6.98
CA GLU A 16 2.89 -11.91 7.53
C GLU A 16 3.04 -11.98 9.05
N ARG A 17 4.28 -11.83 9.54
CA ARG A 17 4.54 -11.82 10.98
C ARG A 17 3.89 -10.64 11.69
N ALA A 18 3.91 -9.45 11.10
CA ALA A 18 3.28 -8.27 11.69
C ALA A 18 1.76 -8.45 11.80
N VAL A 19 1.11 -8.90 10.72
CA VAL A 19 -0.34 -9.13 10.69
C VAL A 19 -0.74 -10.23 11.68
N HIS A 20 0.01 -11.34 11.71
CA HIS A 20 -0.20 -12.41 12.69
C HIS A 20 -0.06 -11.90 14.14
N ALA A 21 0.99 -11.13 14.44
CA ALA A 21 1.21 -10.59 15.78
C ALA A 21 0.10 -9.61 16.22
N LEU A 22 -0.53 -8.91 15.27
CA LEU A 22 -1.67 -8.03 15.52
C LEU A 22 -3.01 -8.76 15.58
N GLY A 23 -3.07 -10.05 15.19
CA GLY A 23 -4.34 -10.78 15.03
C GLY A 23 -5.28 -10.13 14.01
N ALA A 24 -4.71 -9.44 13.02
CA ALA A 24 -5.47 -8.68 12.03
C ALA A 24 -5.71 -9.50 10.76
N ASP A 25 -6.71 -9.10 9.99
CA ASP A 25 -6.90 -9.58 8.61
C ASP A 25 -5.97 -8.78 7.69
N PRO A 26 -5.09 -9.42 6.88
CA PRO A 26 -4.22 -8.72 5.93
C PRO A 26 -4.97 -7.77 4.99
N ALA A 27 -6.16 -8.15 4.53
CA ALA A 27 -6.98 -7.34 3.63
C ALA A 27 -7.52 -6.06 4.29
N ARG A 28 -7.55 -6.04 5.63
CA ARG A 28 -7.96 -4.89 6.44
C ARG A 28 -6.78 -4.07 6.98
N CYS A 29 -5.55 -4.45 6.61
CA CYS A 29 -4.34 -3.70 6.92
C CYS A 29 -3.98 -2.77 5.75
N VAL A 30 -3.14 -1.77 6.03
CA VAL A 30 -2.46 -0.99 4.99
C VAL A 30 -0.97 -0.90 5.33
N ALA A 31 -0.13 -1.27 4.37
CA ALA A 31 1.30 -1.01 4.43
C ALA A 31 1.61 0.36 3.81
N PHE A 32 2.56 1.06 4.41
CA PHE A 32 3.19 2.24 3.81
C PHE A 32 4.60 1.89 3.37
N GLU A 33 4.93 2.19 2.11
CA GLU A 33 6.18 1.82 1.48
C GLU A 33 6.78 2.93 0.63
N ASP A 34 8.08 2.79 0.33
CA ASP A 34 8.76 3.69 -0.60
C ASP A 34 9.48 2.96 -1.75
N SER A 35 9.57 1.63 -1.73
CA SER A 35 10.31 0.83 -2.73
C SER A 35 9.48 -0.30 -3.35
N ALA A 36 9.83 -0.71 -4.57
CA ALA A 36 9.21 -1.83 -5.28
C ALA A 36 9.36 -3.15 -4.52
N HIS A 37 10.52 -3.37 -3.87
CA HIS A 37 10.72 -4.54 -3.01
C HIS A 37 9.73 -4.57 -1.84
N GLY A 38 9.44 -3.40 -1.27
CA GLY A 38 8.43 -3.23 -0.25
C GLY A 38 7.02 -3.51 -0.72
N VAL A 39 6.66 -2.95 -1.88
CA VAL A 39 5.38 -3.23 -2.55
C VAL A 39 5.20 -4.72 -2.79
N ALA A 40 6.22 -5.38 -3.35
CA ALA A 40 6.19 -6.82 -3.61
C ALA A 40 5.99 -7.63 -2.31
N ALA A 41 6.69 -7.27 -1.24
CA ALA A 41 6.54 -7.94 0.06
C ALA A 41 5.15 -7.75 0.68
N ALA A 42 4.63 -6.51 0.68
CA ALA A 42 3.30 -6.23 1.22
C ALA A 42 2.20 -6.96 0.43
N ARG A 43 2.28 -6.91 -0.90
CA ARG A 43 1.36 -7.62 -1.79
C ARG A 43 1.45 -9.14 -1.60
N GLY A 44 2.66 -9.69 -1.44
CA GLY A 44 2.87 -11.10 -1.18
C GLY A 44 2.20 -11.58 0.12
N ALA A 45 2.07 -10.69 1.12
CA ALA A 45 1.36 -10.96 2.37
C ALA A 45 -0.15 -10.66 2.30
N GLY A 46 -0.69 -10.29 1.13
CA GLY A 46 -2.09 -9.90 0.98
C GLY A 46 -2.44 -8.55 1.59
N VAL A 47 -1.44 -7.70 1.90
CA VAL A 47 -1.64 -6.39 2.53
C VAL A 47 -1.68 -5.29 1.45
N PRO A 48 -2.80 -4.55 1.31
CA PRO A 48 -2.86 -3.36 0.47
C PRO A 48 -1.77 -2.35 0.81
N VAL A 49 -1.16 -1.72 -0.20
CA VAL A 49 0.02 -0.86 0.00
C VAL A 49 -0.17 0.54 -0.59
N VAL A 50 0.13 1.55 0.21
CA VAL A 50 0.25 2.95 -0.21
C VAL A 50 1.74 3.29 -0.30
N VAL A 51 2.14 3.91 -1.41
CA VAL A 51 3.55 4.20 -1.70
C VAL A 51 3.82 5.69 -1.67
N THR A 52 4.90 6.09 -0.99
CA THR A 52 5.52 7.42 -1.06
C THR A 52 6.96 7.29 -1.57
N PRO A 53 7.21 7.36 -2.90
CA PRO A 53 8.55 7.13 -3.44
C PRO A 53 9.57 8.13 -2.91
N SER A 54 10.70 7.63 -2.43
CA SER A 54 11.81 8.46 -1.99
C SER A 54 12.63 8.94 -3.20
N ARG A 55 13.62 9.80 -2.97
CA ARG A 55 14.53 10.26 -4.03
C ARG A 55 15.22 9.12 -4.79
N TYR A 56 15.39 7.97 -4.15
CA TYR A 56 16.10 6.81 -4.69
C TYR A 56 15.20 5.86 -5.48
N THR A 57 13.89 5.88 -5.20
CA THR A 57 12.95 4.88 -5.70
C THR A 57 11.94 5.46 -6.69
N ARG A 58 11.98 6.77 -7.01
CA ARG A 58 11.01 7.42 -7.93
C ARG A 58 10.91 6.78 -9.32
N GLY A 59 11.95 6.10 -9.78
CA GLY A 59 11.99 5.42 -11.08
C GLY A 59 11.66 3.93 -11.01
N GLU A 60 11.34 3.40 -9.83
CA GLU A 60 10.95 2.00 -9.66
C GLU A 60 9.49 1.79 -10.11
N ASP A 61 9.15 0.53 -10.38
CA ASP A 61 7.80 0.11 -10.72
C ASP A 61 7.01 -0.21 -9.44
N PHE A 62 5.86 0.45 -9.27
CA PHE A 62 4.97 0.28 -8.14
C PHE A 62 3.66 -0.41 -8.55
N ASP A 63 3.69 -1.26 -9.58
CA ASP A 63 2.52 -2.00 -10.05
C ASP A 63 1.78 -2.73 -8.90
N GLY A 64 0.45 -2.69 -8.98
CA GLY A 64 -0.47 -3.23 -8.00
C GLY A 64 -0.48 -2.55 -6.63
N ALA A 65 0.26 -1.44 -6.43
CA ALA A 65 0.03 -0.57 -5.28
C ALA A 65 -1.42 -0.05 -5.29
N LEU A 66 -2.01 0.10 -4.10
CA LEU A 66 -3.35 0.68 -3.96
C LEU A 66 -3.34 2.15 -4.39
N LEU A 67 -2.33 2.89 -3.92
CA LEU A 67 -2.14 4.30 -4.22
C LEU A 67 -0.66 4.64 -4.19
N VAL A 68 -0.19 5.46 -5.13
CA VAL A 68 1.15 6.05 -5.14
C VAL A 68 1.00 7.56 -5.07
N VAL A 69 1.61 8.19 -4.07
CA VAL A 69 1.54 9.64 -3.82
C VAL A 69 2.93 10.20 -3.55
N GLU A 70 3.16 11.49 -3.82
CA GLU A 70 4.48 12.09 -3.59
C GLU A 70 4.83 12.28 -2.10
N HIS A 71 3.80 12.45 -1.25
CA HIS A 71 3.84 12.53 0.20
C HIS A 71 2.42 12.22 0.72
N LEU A 72 2.19 12.23 2.05
CA LEU A 72 0.85 11.94 2.57
C LEU A 72 -0.13 13.12 2.42
N GLY A 73 0.39 14.35 2.37
CA GLY A 73 -0.41 15.56 2.16
C GLY A 73 -1.06 16.08 3.44
N GLU A 74 -1.55 17.31 3.39
CA GLU A 74 -2.18 18.02 4.49
C GLU A 74 -3.46 18.72 3.99
N PRO A 75 -4.45 19.05 4.85
CA PRO A 75 -5.71 19.68 4.43
C PRO A 75 -5.57 20.97 3.58
N GLY A 76 -4.47 21.71 3.74
CA GLY A 76 -4.14 22.89 2.90
C GLY A 76 -3.12 22.63 1.79
N SER A 77 -2.51 21.45 1.75
CA SER A 77 -1.45 21.08 0.81
C SER A 77 -1.58 19.59 0.42
N PRO A 78 -2.58 19.23 -0.39
CA PRO A 78 -2.80 17.84 -0.78
C PRO A 78 -1.68 17.34 -1.69
N ALA A 79 -1.32 16.07 -1.50
CA ALA A 79 -0.32 15.36 -2.29
C ALA A 79 -0.82 15.11 -3.70
N ARG A 80 0.07 15.18 -4.70
CA ARG A 80 -0.21 14.65 -6.03
C ARG A 80 -0.25 13.14 -6.02
N VAL A 81 -1.28 12.58 -6.65
CA VAL A 81 -1.38 11.16 -6.94
C VAL A 81 -0.54 10.86 -8.19
N LEU A 82 0.38 9.90 -8.05
CA LEU A 82 1.31 9.48 -9.08
C LEU A 82 0.83 8.23 -9.82
N GLY A 83 -0.02 7.41 -9.18
CA GLY A 83 -0.54 6.17 -9.75
C GLY A 83 -1.19 5.26 -8.71
N GLY A 84 -1.28 3.98 -9.05
CA GLY A 84 -1.91 2.94 -8.23
C GLY A 84 -3.31 2.55 -8.72
N THR A 85 -3.76 1.37 -8.31
CA THR A 85 -5.03 0.76 -8.75
C THR A 85 -6.26 1.53 -8.31
N ALA A 86 -6.15 2.37 -7.26
CA ALA A 86 -7.23 3.25 -6.83
C ALA A 86 -7.11 4.70 -7.32
N ALA A 87 -6.06 5.06 -8.07
CA ALA A 87 -5.78 6.45 -8.43
C ALA A 87 -6.98 7.18 -9.06
N ALA A 88 -7.68 6.54 -9.98
CA ALA A 88 -8.87 7.10 -10.63
C ALA A 88 -10.01 7.42 -9.64
N ARG A 89 -10.16 6.63 -8.57
CA ARG A 89 -11.18 6.84 -7.52
C ARG A 89 -10.77 7.92 -6.52
N VAL A 90 -9.47 8.20 -6.39
CA VAL A 90 -8.92 9.22 -5.49
C VAL A 90 -8.88 10.59 -6.17
N GLY A 91 -8.60 10.63 -7.47
CA GLY A 91 -8.38 11.85 -8.23
C GLY A 91 -6.91 12.29 -8.25
N PRO A 92 -6.59 13.43 -8.88
CA PRO A 92 -5.20 13.85 -9.13
C PRO A 92 -4.45 14.33 -7.88
N ARG A 93 -5.17 14.67 -6.81
CA ARG A 93 -4.60 15.09 -5.53
C ARG A 93 -5.43 14.59 -4.35
N CYS A 94 -4.77 14.28 -3.24
CA CYS A 94 -5.44 13.85 -2.01
C CYS A 94 -4.66 14.16 -0.74
N VAL A 95 -5.35 14.06 0.40
CA VAL A 95 -4.74 13.87 1.71
C VAL A 95 -4.92 12.40 2.09
N VAL A 96 -3.84 11.73 2.45
CA VAL A 96 -3.87 10.35 2.93
C VAL A 96 -4.22 10.35 4.41
N ASP A 97 -5.50 10.40 4.70
CA ASP A 97 -6.06 10.32 6.04
C ASP A 97 -6.80 8.99 6.27
N LEU A 98 -7.26 8.77 7.51
CA LEU A 98 -8.00 7.56 7.87
C LEU A 98 -9.30 7.41 7.08
N ALA A 99 -9.97 8.51 6.73
CA ALA A 99 -11.21 8.48 5.97
C ALA A 99 -10.96 7.96 4.54
N LEU A 100 -9.90 8.43 3.89
CA LEU A 100 -9.48 7.95 2.58
C LEU A 100 -9.11 6.47 2.65
N LEU A 101 -8.24 6.07 3.59
CA LEU A 101 -7.81 4.68 3.75
C LEU A 101 -8.99 3.74 3.96
N ALA A 102 -9.94 4.10 4.84
CA ALA A 102 -11.14 3.31 5.09
C ALA A 102 -12.01 3.12 3.84
N ARG A 103 -12.22 4.20 3.05
CA ARG A 103 -12.94 4.10 1.76
C ARG A 103 -12.23 3.20 0.77
N LEU A 104 -10.90 3.29 0.69
CA LEU A 104 -10.12 2.49 -0.25
C LEU A 104 -10.12 1.01 0.09
N LEU A 105 -10.03 0.65 1.37
CA LEU A 105 -10.15 -0.74 1.82
C LEU A 105 -11.54 -1.31 1.52
N ALA A 106 -12.62 -0.57 1.85
CA ALA A 106 -13.98 -1.00 1.55
C ALA A 106 -14.23 -1.19 0.03
N GLY A 107 -13.53 -0.42 -0.81
CA GLY A 107 -13.59 -0.55 -2.27
C GLY A 107 -12.63 -1.57 -2.88
N ALA A 108 -11.70 -2.14 -2.11
CA ALA A 108 -10.79 -3.19 -2.57
C ALA A 108 -11.46 -4.57 -2.49
N ASP A 109 -12.25 -4.81 -1.43
CA ASP A 109 -13.05 -6.04 -1.25
C ASP A 109 -14.00 -6.30 -2.44
N ALA A 110 -14.59 -5.24 -2.99
CA ALA A 110 -15.50 -5.33 -4.14
C ALA A 110 -14.78 -5.71 -5.46
N ALA A 111 -13.49 -5.38 -5.60
CA ALA A 111 -12.71 -5.68 -6.81
C ALA A 111 -12.09 -7.09 -6.78
N ALA A 112 -11.79 -7.62 -5.58
CA ALA A 112 -11.25 -8.97 -5.40
C ALA A 112 -12.30 -10.08 -5.61
N GLY A 113 -13.59 -9.79 -5.42
CA GLY A 113 -14.69 -10.76 -5.59
C GLY A 113 -15.11 -11.07 -7.04
N GLY A 114 -14.45 -10.47 -8.05
CA GLY A 114 -14.79 -10.63 -9.48
C GLY A 114 -13.98 -11.66 -10.26
N ALA A 115 -12.90 -12.20 -9.68
CA ALA A 115 -12.03 -13.19 -10.32
C ALA A 115 -12.37 -14.60 -9.83
N GLY A 116 -13.55 -15.10 -10.21
CA GLY A 116 -14.03 -16.41 -9.76
C GLY A 116 -15.38 -16.78 -10.32
N ARG A 117 -15.52 -16.80 -11.65
CA ARG A 117 -16.52 -17.59 -12.39
C ARG A 117 -15.94 -18.00 -13.73
#